data_AF-A0A9D6J5H5-F1
#
_entry.id   AF-A0A9D6J5H5-F1
#
_cell.length_a   1.000
_cell.length_b   1.000
_cell.length_c   1.000
_cell.angle_alpha   90.00
_cell.angle_beta   90.00
_cell.angle_gamma   90.00
#
_symmetry.space_group_name_H-M   'P 1'
#
loop_
_entity.id
_entity.type
_entity.pdbx_description
1 polymer ?
#
loop_
_entity_poly.entity_id
_entity_poly.type
_entity_poly.pdbx_seq_one_letter_code
_entity_poly.pdbx_strand_id
1 'polypeptide(L)'
;MLKAIFQKFSDTSDPGKEKPLPWINDLNYFEERNYNFFWRKGANFYSPPQGNQPISLNLGGAKGLTIRSPAGEEYLVDRWCLTNIQTEIAFSIPKSFIKEILFQNHLKSFVFCHLAVFMAILLSVLYSEHLSLPIQEISLAAKKIKDGNLDVQIPSQIGHGEIQELAESLSIMEDCLKGRINLANRQLQIEKSKFETLVESTWEGIFLLSQGGEIILANNAGRQRFRI
;
A
#
# COMPACT_ATOMS: atom_id res chain seq x y z
N MET A 1 -49.32 -3.67 -15.54
CA MET A 1 -48.39 -2.67 -14.98
C MET A 1 -47.87 -1.70 -16.06
N LEU A 2 -47.22 -2.17 -17.12
CA LEU A 2 -46.72 -1.32 -18.23
C LEU A 2 -47.80 -0.46 -18.94
N LYS A 3 -49.03 -0.98 -19.08
CA LYS A 3 -50.18 -0.23 -19.65
C LYS A 3 -50.58 0.99 -18.81
N ALA A 4 -50.53 0.86 -17.48
CA ALA A 4 -50.86 1.94 -16.54
C ALA A 4 -49.77 3.01 -16.50
N ILE A 5 -48.50 2.61 -16.64
CA ILE A 5 -47.37 3.52 -16.80
C ILE A 5 -47.51 4.32 -18.10
N PHE A 6 -47.86 3.67 -19.21
CA PHE A 6 -48.13 4.32 -20.50
C PHE A 6 -49.33 5.29 -20.47
N GLN A 7 -50.41 4.91 -19.79
CA GLN A 7 -51.58 5.77 -19.60
C GLN A 7 -51.17 7.03 -18.82
N LYS A 8 -50.39 6.86 -17.75
CA LYS A 8 -49.88 7.95 -16.92
C LYS A 8 -48.96 8.89 -17.71
N PHE A 9 -48.12 8.38 -18.61
CA PHE A 9 -47.28 9.19 -19.49
C PHE A 9 -48.08 9.95 -20.57
N SER A 10 -49.17 9.36 -21.08
CA SER A 10 -50.06 10.00 -22.04
C SER A 10 -50.90 11.12 -21.41
N ASP A 11 -51.25 11.01 -20.13
CA ASP A 11 -51.99 12.04 -19.40
C ASP A 11 -51.09 13.23 -19.00
N THR A 12 -49.77 13.02 -18.94
CA THR A 12 -48.78 14.06 -18.56
C THR A 12 -48.08 14.74 -19.73
N SER A 13 -48.36 14.35 -20.98
CA SER A 13 -47.84 15.05 -22.15
C SER A 13 -48.59 16.37 -22.34
N ASP A 14 -47.90 17.50 -22.14
CA ASP A 14 -48.45 18.84 -22.28
C ASP A 14 -48.45 19.26 -23.77
N PRO A 15 -49.62 19.35 -24.44
CA PRO A 15 -49.70 19.64 -25.87
C PRO A 15 -49.31 21.10 -26.23
N GLY A 16 -49.11 21.98 -25.25
CA GLY A 16 -48.81 23.40 -25.45
C GLY A 16 -47.33 23.79 -25.44
N LYS A 17 -46.40 22.88 -25.11
CA LYS A 17 -44.96 23.18 -25.10
C LYS A 17 -44.34 23.00 -26.49
N GLU A 18 -43.57 23.99 -26.94
CA GLU A 18 -42.79 23.88 -28.17
C GLU A 18 -41.85 22.68 -28.09
N LYS A 19 -41.87 21.85 -29.14
CA LYS A 19 -41.04 20.65 -29.19
C LYS A 19 -39.57 21.06 -29.26
N PRO A 20 -38.69 20.50 -28.40
CA PRO A 20 -37.27 20.83 -28.42
C PRO A 20 -36.56 20.40 -29.72
N LEU A 21 -37.21 19.57 -30.54
CA LEU A 21 -36.73 19.13 -31.85
C LEU A 21 -37.79 19.45 -32.93
N PRO A 22 -37.61 20.49 -33.74
CA PRO A 22 -38.67 21.05 -34.60
C PRO A 22 -39.06 20.18 -35.80
N TRP A 23 -38.32 19.12 -36.11
CA TRP A 23 -38.57 18.22 -37.26
C TRP A 23 -39.34 16.95 -36.89
N ILE A 24 -39.77 16.80 -35.64
CA ILE A 24 -40.44 15.60 -35.13
C ILE A 24 -41.93 15.88 -34.87
N ASN A 25 -42.77 15.68 -35.89
CA ASN A 25 -44.20 15.99 -35.79
C ASN A 25 -45.05 14.87 -35.16
N ASP A 26 -44.61 13.62 -35.24
CA ASP A 26 -45.44 12.45 -34.89
C ASP A 26 -45.03 11.71 -33.59
N LEU A 27 -44.13 12.28 -32.78
CA LEU A 27 -43.72 11.69 -31.49
C LEU A 27 -44.42 12.37 -30.32
N ASN A 28 -44.86 11.56 -29.37
CA ASN A 28 -45.20 12.05 -28.04
C ASN A 28 -43.91 12.29 -27.25
N TYR A 29 -43.91 13.37 -26.47
CA TYR A 29 -42.75 13.84 -25.76
C TYR A 29 -43.10 14.18 -24.30
N PHE A 30 -42.17 13.91 -23.40
CA PHE A 30 -42.24 14.31 -22.00
C PHE A 30 -40.87 14.83 -21.56
N GLU A 31 -40.87 15.96 -20.85
CA GLU A 31 -39.67 16.61 -20.32
C GLU A 31 -39.70 16.57 -18.81
N GLU A 32 -38.70 15.92 -18.20
CA GLU A 32 -38.58 15.88 -16.74
C GLU A 32 -37.14 16.13 -16.33
N ARG A 33 -36.90 17.19 -15.54
CA ARG A 33 -35.60 17.49 -14.90
C ARG A 33 -34.39 17.32 -15.83
N ASN A 34 -34.43 17.93 -17.03
CA ASN A 34 -33.38 17.90 -18.07
C ASN A 34 -33.27 16.61 -18.90
N TYR A 35 -34.27 15.72 -18.83
CA TYR A 35 -34.36 14.53 -19.67
C TYR A 35 -35.52 14.64 -20.65
N ASN A 36 -35.22 14.26 -21.88
CA ASN A 36 -36.14 14.34 -23.00
C ASN A 36 -36.53 12.90 -23.40
N PHE A 37 -37.79 12.53 -23.11
CA PHE A 37 -38.33 11.20 -23.34
C PHE A 37 -39.24 11.21 -24.58
N PHE A 38 -38.95 10.36 -25.56
CA PHE A 38 -39.74 10.25 -26.78
C PHE A 38 -40.30 8.84 -26.97
N TRP A 39 -41.57 8.73 -27.38
CA TRP A 39 -42.18 7.45 -27.73
C TRP A 39 -43.25 7.58 -28.84
N ARG A 40 -43.37 6.54 -29.68
CA ARG A 40 -44.44 6.39 -30.69
C ARG A 40 -44.94 4.95 -30.70
N LYS A 41 -46.25 4.77 -30.91
CA LYS A 41 -46.90 3.47 -31.03
C LYS A 41 -47.13 3.15 -32.50
N GLY A 42 -46.57 2.03 -33.00
CA GLY A 42 -46.63 1.65 -34.41
C GLY A 42 -45.43 2.15 -35.21
N ALA A 43 -44.81 1.23 -35.96
CA ALA A 43 -43.55 1.44 -36.67
C ALA A 43 -43.69 2.33 -37.91
N ASN A 44 -42.85 3.37 -37.99
CA ASN A 44 -42.10 3.86 -39.16
C ASN A 44 -41.62 5.30 -38.86
N PHE A 45 -40.31 5.50 -38.79
CA PHE A 45 -39.72 6.83 -38.75
C PHE A 45 -39.73 7.38 -40.19
N TYR A 46 -40.60 8.35 -40.47
CA TYR A 46 -40.52 9.17 -41.67
C TYR A 46 -39.79 10.47 -41.33
N SER A 47 -38.69 10.73 -42.04
CA SER A 47 -37.99 12.01 -42.02
C SER A 47 -38.79 13.04 -42.81
N PRO A 48 -38.94 14.30 -42.35
CA PRO A 48 -39.52 15.33 -43.18
C PRO A 48 -38.61 15.63 -44.40
N PRO A 49 -39.19 16.06 -45.52
CA PRO A 49 -38.46 16.26 -46.77
C PRO A 49 -37.82 17.64 -46.76
N GLN A 50 -36.51 17.71 -46.95
CA GLN A 50 -35.89 18.82 -47.68
C GLN A 50 -34.50 18.40 -48.16
N GLY A 51 -34.39 18.18 -49.47
CA GLY A 51 -33.12 18.23 -50.19
C GLY A 51 -32.30 16.93 -50.20
N ASN A 52 -32.66 16.01 -51.09
CA ASN A 52 -31.76 15.13 -51.86
C ASN A 52 -30.43 14.68 -51.23
N GLN A 53 -30.48 13.92 -50.12
CA GLN A 53 -29.98 12.54 -50.04
C GLN A 53 -30.54 11.90 -48.76
N PRO A 54 -31.10 10.67 -48.82
CA PRO A 54 -31.58 9.99 -47.63
C PRO A 54 -30.36 9.64 -46.77
N ILE A 55 -30.21 10.29 -45.61
CA ILE A 55 -29.37 9.71 -44.56
C ILE A 55 -30.16 8.49 -44.09
N SER A 56 -29.85 7.33 -44.65
CA SER A 56 -30.35 6.05 -44.17
C SER A 56 -29.85 5.89 -42.73
N LEU A 57 -30.68 6.27 -41.76
CA LEU A 57 -30.44 5.85 -40.38
C LEU A 57 -30.81 4.37 -40.33
N ASN A 58 -29.84 3.52 -40.69
CA ASN A 58 -29.96 2.08 -40.64
C ASN A 58 -29.99 1.67 -39.16
N LEU A 59 -31.20 1.65 -38.60
CA LEU A 59 -31.47 1.49 -37.18
C LEU A 59 -31.50 0.00 -36.78
N GLY A 60 -30.40 -0.69 -37.07
CA GLY A 60 -30.10 -2.02 -36.56
C GLY A 60 -29.23 -1.91 -35.31
N GLY A 61 -29.81 -2.12 -34.12
CA GLY A 61 -29.07 -2.52 -32.90
C GLY A 61 -27.91 -1.65 -32.40
N ALA A 62 -27.76 -0.41 -32.86
CA ALA A 62 -26.62 0.42 -32.51
C ALA A 62 -26.86 1.22 -31.22
N LYS A 63 -26.28 0.73 -30.11
CA LYS A 63 -26.05 1.55 -28.90
C LYS A 63 -25.12 2.72 -29.24
N GLY A 64 -25.44 3.93 -28.79
CA GLY A 64 -24.50 5.07 -28.81
C GLY A 64 -24.62 6.03 -30.00
N LEU A 65 -25.83 6.27 -30.50
CA LEU A 65 -26.03 7.30 -31.53
C LEU A 65 -25.92 8.70 -30.93
N THR A 66 -25.17 9.58 -31.58
CA THR A 66 -25.00 10.99 -31.17
C THR A 66 -25.76 11.89 -32.12
N ILE A 67 -26.75 12.62 -31.62
CA ILE A 67 -27.55 13.56 -32.42
C ILE A 67 -27.10 14.97 -32.08
N ARG A 68 -26.85 15.79 -33.09
CA ARG A 68 -26.52 17.21 -32.93
C ARG A 68 -27.78 18.05 -33.15
N SER A 69 -28.15 18.88 -32.17
CA SER A 69 -29.22 19.86 -32.27
C SER A 69 -28.87 20.95 -33.29
N PRO A 70 -29.87 21.62 -33.93
CA PRO A 70 -29.64 22.80 -34.76
C PRO A 70 -28.88 23.93 -34.05
N ALA A 71 -28.93 23.97 -32.72
CA ALA A 71 -28.17 24.90 -31.88
C ALA A 71 -26.72 24.46 -31.59
N GLY A 72 -26.28 23.31 -32.12
CA GLY A 72 -24.92 22.80 -32.00
C GLY A 72 -24.66 21.82 -30.84
N GLU A 73 -25.63 21.58 -29.96
CA GLU A 73 -25.47 20.66 -28.82
C GLU A 73 -25.54 19.18 -29.22
N GLU A 74 -24.66 18.34 -28.67
CA GLU A 74 -24.63 16.89 -28.92
C GLU A 74 -25.32 16.10 -27.81
N TYR A 75 -26.30 15.29 -28.19
CA TYR A 75 -27.06 14.38 -27.34
C TYR A 75 -26.66 12.94 -27.62
N LEU A 76 -26.48 12.14 -26.56
CA LEU A 76 -26.42 10.69 -26.66
C LEU A 76 -27.83 10.14 -26.62
N VAL A 77 -28.18 9.34 -27.62
CA VAL A 77 -29.50 8.73 -27.74
C VAL A 77 -29.37 7.22 -27.65
N ASP A 78 -30.06 6.63 -26.68
CA ASP A 78 -30.17 5.18 -26.54
C ASP A 78 -31.61 4.74 -26.80
N ARG A 79 -31.77 3.67 -27.58
CA ARG A 79 -33.07 3.18 -28.05
C ARG A 79 -33.35 1.82 -27.44
N TRP A 80 -34.47 1.73 -26.75
CA TRP A 80 -34.99 0.48 -26.20
C TRP A 80 -36.26 0.12 -26.95
N CYS A 81 -36.20 -0.97 -27.73
CA CYS A 81 -37.36 -1.53 -28.41
C CYS A 81 -37.98 -2.60 -27.52
N LEU A 82 -39.21 -2.36 -27.04
CA LEU A 82 -39.97 -3.40 -26.35
C LEU A 82 -40.76 -4.21 -27.40
N THR A 83 -40.19 -5.34 -27.80
CA THR A 83 -40.70 -6.25 -28.85
C THR A 83 -42.14 -6.71 -28.62
N ASN A 84 -42.62 -6.65 -27.38
CA ASN A 84 -43.94 -7.13 -26.98
C ASN A 84 -45.07 -6.11 -27.19
N ILE A 85 -44.78 -4.82 -27.41
CA ILE A 85 -45.81 -3.75 -27.50
C ILE A 85 -45.63 -2.88 -28.77
N GLN A 86 -44.65 -3.18 -29.64
CA GLN A 86 -44.33 -2.36 -30.81
C GLN A 86 -44.13 -0.88 -30.46
N THR A 87 -43.52 -0.63 -29.29
CA THR A 87 -43.20 0.71 -28.82
C THR A 87 -41.69 0.85 -28.73
N GLU A 88 -41.18 1.92 -29.34
CA GLU A 88 -39.79 2.33 -29.21
C GLU A 88 -39.71 3.49 -28.23
N ILE A 89 -38.86 3.35 -27.21
CA ILE A 89 -38.54 4.41 -26.26
C ILE A 89 -37.12 4.88 -26.57
N ALA A 90 -36.96 6.19 -26.74
CA ALA A 90 -35.65 6.82 -26.90
C ALA A 90 -35.41 7.82 -25.76
N PHE A 91 -34.28 7.68 -25.08
CA PHE A 91 -33.81 8.64 -24.09
C PHE A 91 -32.65 9.42 -24.70
N SER A 92 -32.67 10.74 -24.56
CA SER A 92 -31.58 11.60 -25.00
C SER A 92 -30.98 12.34 -23.81
N ILE A 93 -29.65 12.26 -23.65
CA ILE A 93 -28.90 12.92 -22.58
C ILE A 93 -27.88 13.88 -23.21
N PRO A 94 -27.86 15.17 -22.84
CA PRO A 94 -26.87 16.11 -23.36
C PRO A 94 -25.47 15.76 -22.86
N LYS A 95 -24.49 15.70 -23.78
CA LYS A 95 -23.08 15.40 -23.43
C LYS A 95 -22.46 16.48 -22.53
N SER A 96 -22.93 17.73 -22.62
CA SER A 96 -22.50 18.84 -21.77
C SER A 96 -22.77 18.56 -20.29
N PHE A 97 -23.91 17.95 -19.97
CA PHE A 97 -24.27 17.57 -18.61
C PHE A 97 -23.37 16.46 -18.04
N ILE A 98 -23.05 15.45 -18.86
CA ILE A 98 -22.12 14.37 -18.47
C ILE A 98 -20.72 14.93 -18.23
N LYS A 99 -20.23 15.81 -19.13
CA LYS A 99 -18.92 16.44 -18.99
C LYS A 99 -18.83 17.30 -17.73
N GLU A 100 -19.86 18.08 -17.41
CA GLU A 100 -19.87 18.93 -16.22
C GLU A 100 -19.79 18.11 -14.94
N ILE A 101 -20.60 17.04 -14.82
CA ILE A 101 -20.58 16.14 -13.66
C ILE A 101 -19.22 15.44 -13.53
N LEU A 102 -18.63 15.00 -14.64
CA LEU A 102 -17.31 14.38 -14.62
C LEU A 102 -16.23 15.38 -14.21
N PHE A 103 -16.24 16.60 -14.76
CA PHE A 103 -15.22 17.61 -14.51
C PHE A 103 -15.21 18.09 -13.04
N GLN A 104 -16.39 18.30 -12.46
CA GLN A 104 -16.54 18.67 -11.04
C GLN A 104 -16.00 17.58 -10.10
N ASN A 105 -16.14 16.30 -10.49
CA ASN A 105 -15.63 15.17 -9.70
C ASN A 105 -14.11 14.97 -9.89
N HIS A 106 -13.57 15.24 -11.08
CA HIS A 106 -12.14 15.10 -11.36
C HIS A 106 -11.28 16.07 -10.56
N LEU A 107 -11.70 17.34 -10.43
CA LEU A 107 -10.95 18.32 -9.64
C LEU A 107 -10.85 17.93 -8.17
N LYS A 108 -11.96 17.46 -7.57
CA LYS A 108 -11.97 16.99 -6.18
C LYS A 108 -11.09 15.76 -5.99
N SER A 109 -11.17 14.80 -6.91
CA SER A 109 -10.33 13.60 -6.87
C SER A 109 -8.85 13.94 -7.01
N PHE A 110 -8.49 14.90 -7.88
CA PHE A 110 -7.11 15.32 -8.08
C PHE A 110 -6.50 15.94 -6.82
N VAL A 111 -7.25 16.83 -6.16
CA VAL A 111 -6.81 17.44 -4.88
C VAL A 111 -6.63 16.38 -3.80
N PHE A 112 -7.57 15.43 -3.70
CA PHE A 112 -7.48 14.35 -2.72
C PHE A 112 -6.28 13.43 -2.96
N CYS A 113 -6.00 13.08 -4.23
CA CYS A 113 -4.80 12.32 -4.59
C CYS A 113 -3.52 13.05 -4.20
N HIS A 114 -3.42 14.36 -4.49
CA HIS A 114 -2.24 15.14 -4.11
C HIS A 114 -2.08 15.24 -2.61
N LEU A 115 -3.17 15.44 -1.87
CA LEU A 115 -3.16 15.46 -0.41
C LEU A 115 -2.73 14.11 0.17
N ALA A 116 -3.21 13.00 -0.39
CA ALA A 116 -2.82 11.67 0.02
C ALA A 116 -1.32 11.40 -0.23
N VAL A 117 -0.80 11.80 -1.40
CA VAL A 117 0.63 11.69 -1.71
C VAL A 117 1.46 12.55 -0.76
N PHE A 118 1.04 13.79 -0.51
CA PHE A 118 1.73 14.69 0.40
C PHE A 118 1.75 14.14 1.84
N MET A 119 0.62 13.61 2.33
CA MET A 119 0.53 12.94 3.62
C MET A 119 1.41 11.68 3.68
N ALA A 120 1.46 10.89 2.61
CA ALA A 120 2.31 9.70 2.56
C ALA A 120 3.81 10.06 2.62
N ILE A 121 4.23 11.11 1.91
CA ILE A 121 5.61 11.62 1.96
C ILE A 121 5.92 12.14 3.37
N LEU A 122 5.03 12.94 3.95
CA LEU A 122 5.19 13.44 5.33
C LEU A 122 5.34 12.29 6.33
N LEU A 123 4.43 11.32 6.29
CA LEU A 123 4.49 10.15 7.16
C LEU A 123 5.77 9.34 6.93
N SER A 124 6.19 9.16 5.67
CA SER A 124 7.42 8.44 5.33
C SER A 124 8.65 9.10 5.93
N VAL A 125 8.76 10.43 5.84
CA VAL A 125 9.92 11.17 6.39
C VAL A 125 9.90 11.12 7.92
N LEU A 126 8.75 11.34 8.54
CA LEU A 126 8.60 11.29 10.01
C LEU A 126 8.91 9.89 10.57
N TYR A 127 8.43 8.83 9.91
CA TYR A 127 8.69 7.45 10.36
C TYR A 127 10.10 6.96 10.05
N SER A 128 10.75 7.46 8.99
CA SER A 128 12.10 7.03 8.62
C SER A 128 13.10 7.26 9.74
N GLU A 129 13.02 8.41 10.41
CA GLU A 129 13.93 8.74 11.52
C GLU A 129 13.64 7.86 12.75
N HIS A 130 12.37 7.60 13.05
CA HIS A 130 11.96 6.77 14.19
C HIS A 130 12.43 5.32 14.11
N LEU A 131 12.61 4.77 12.92
CA LEU A 131 13.11 3.39 12.73
C LEU A 131 14.63 3.35 12.57
N SER A 132 15.21 4.30 11.83
CA SER A 132 16.62 4.24 11.45
C SER A 132 17.56 4.46 12.65
N LEU A 133 17.23 5.41 13.52
CA LEU A 133 18.04 5.74 14.70
C LEU A 133 18.19 4.55 15.66
N PRO A 134 17.12 3.91 16.17
CA PRO A 134 17.27 2.82 17.12
C PRO A 134 17.95 1.59 16.51
N ILE A 135 17.71 1.29 15.23
CA ILE A 135 18.40 0.19 14.53
C ILE A 135 19.90 0.45 14.46
N GLN A 136 20.30 1.69 14.16
CA GLN A 136 21.71 2.06 14.07
C GLN A 136 22.40 1.95 15.44
N GLU A 137 21.74 2.38 16.52
CA GLU A 137 22.26 2.26 17.88
C GLU A 137 22.44 0.80 18.31
N ILE A 138 21.44 -0.07 18.07
CA ILE A 138 21.53 -1.51 18.35
C ILE A 138 22.66 -2.14 17.51
N SER A 139 22.79 -1.78 16.24
CA SER A 139 23.86 -2.28 15.36
C SER A 139 25.25 -1.88 15.86
N LEU A 140 25.41 -0.63 16.34
CA LEU A 140 26.66 -0.17 16.94
C LEU A 140 26.99 -0.90 18.24
N ALA A 141 25.98 -1.16 19.08
CA ALA A 141 26.16 -1.96 20.30
C ALA A 141 26.60 -3.39 19.98
N ALA A 142 25.92 -4.05 19.03
CA ALA A 142 26.28 -5.39 18.57
C ALA A 142 27.71 -5.45 18.02
N LYS A 143 28.15 -4.40 17.28
CA LYS A 143 29.52 -4.32 16.78
C LYS A 143 30.54 -4.23 17.91
N LYS A 144 30.27 -3.43 18.96
CA LYS A 144 31.15 -3.33 20.15
C LYS A 144 31.24 -4.66 20.91
N ILE A 145 30.11 -5.35 21.09
CA ILE A 145 30.05 -6.70 21.69
C ILE A 145 30.91 -7.68 20.89
N LYS A 146 30.76 -7.67 19.57
CA LYS A 146 31.54 -8.51 18.64
C LYS A 146 33.05 -8.20 18.71
N ASP A 147 33.44 -6.94 18.93
CA ASP A 147 34.84 -6.54 19.09
C ASP A 147 35.38 -6.84 20.51
N GLY A 148 34.58 -7.47 21.39
CA GLY A 148 34.99 -7.93 22.72
C GLY A 148 34.68 -6.96 23.86
N ASN A 149 34.02 -5.83 23.58
CA ASN A 149 33.57 -4.89 24.59
C ASN A 149 32.18 -5.29 25.10
N LEU A 150 32.12 -5.88 26.30
CA LEU A 150 30.91 -6.36 27.00
C LEU A 150 30.52 -5.46 28.18
N ASP A 151 30.86 -4.18 28.09
CA ASP A 151 30.44 -3.13 29.03
C ASP A 151 29.56 -2.09 28.30
N VAL A 152 28.76 -2.55 27.34
CA VAL A 152 27.96 -1.68 26.47
C VAL A 152 26.54 -1.62 27.00
N GLN A 153 26.10 -0.48 27.52
CA GLN A 153 24.71 -0.35 27.96
C GLN A 153 23.78 -0.18 26.75
N ILE A 154 22.94 -1.19 26.51
CA ILE A 154 21.83 -1.13 25.55
C ILE A 154 20.59 -0.63 26.29
N PRO A 155 19.99 0.52 25.91
CA PRO A 155 18.79 1.01 26.58
C PRO A 155 17.62 0.05 26.31
N SER A 156 16.98 -0.45 27.37
CA SER A 156 15.81 -1.34 27.26
C SER A 156 14.54 -0.66 26.72
N GLN A 157 14.60 0.66 26.52
CA GLN A 157 13.49 1.48 26.01
C GLN A 157 13.79 2.06 24.61
N ILE A 158 14.73 1.45 23.88
CA ILE A 158 15.07 1.90 22.53
C ILE A 158 14.04 1.39 21.51
N GLY A 159 13.37 2.33 20.83
CA GLY A 159 12.26 2.00 19.93
C GLY A 159 11.04 1.42 20.64
N HIS A 160 10.09 0.88 19.87
CA HIS A 160 8.86 0.27 20.36
C HIS A 160 8.58 -1.05 19.64
N GLY A 161 7.85 -1.95 20.29
CA GLY A 161 7.45 -3.24 19.72
C GLY A 161 8.66 -4.14 19.45
N GLU A 162 8.82 -4.58 18.21
CA GLU A 162 9.84 -5.55 17.78
C GLU A 162 11.27 -5.03 17.95
N ILE A 163 11.49 -3.70 17.82
CA ILE A 163 12.81 -3.09 18.00
C ILE A 163 13.24 -3.16 19.48
N GLN A 164 12.30 -2.97 20.39
CA GLN A 164 12.54 -3.07 21.82
C GLN A 164 12.89 -4.51 22.22
N GLU A 165 12.13 -5.48 21.69
CA GLU A 165 12.40 -6.91 21.90
C GLU A 165 13.78 -7.33 21.38
N LEU A 166 14.19 -6.79 20.23
CA LEU A 166 15.53 -7.00 19.67
C LEU A 166 16.63 -6.44 20.59
N ALA A 167 16.44 -5.23 21.11
CA ALA A 167 17.40 -4.61 22.02
C ALA A 167 17.54 -5.40 23.32
N GLU A 168 16.42 -5.85 23.90
CA GLU A 168 16.40 -6.68 25.09
C GLU A 168 17.09 -8.03 24.86
N SER A 169 16.81 -8.68 23.73
CA SER A 169 17.45 -9.95 23.34
C SER A 169 18.97 -9.80 23.20
N LEU A 170 19.43 -8.68 22.65
CA LEU A 170 20.86 -8.38 22.51
C LEU A 170 21.51 -8.17 23.89
N SER A 171 20.85 -7.47 24.81
CA SER A 171 21.31 -7.28 26.19
C SER A 171 21.43 -8.61 26.93
N ILE A 172 20.44 -9.50 26.80
CA ILE A 172 20.49 -10.84 27.42
C ILE A 172 21.68 -11.64 26.87
N MET A 173 21.95 -11.53 25.56
CA MET A 173 23.11 -12.18 24.95
C MET A 173 24.44 -11.63 25.47
N GLU A 174 24.57 -10.32 25.64
CA GLU A 174 25.75 -9.68 26.24
C GLU A 174 26.02 -10.22 27.64
N ASP A 175 25.00 -10.23 28.51
CA ASP A 175 25.10 -10.71 29.88
C ASP A 175 25.51 -12.20 29.93
N CYS A 176 24.93 -13.00 29.04
CA CYS A 176 25.27 -14.41 28.90
C CYS A 176 26.74 -14.59 28.48
N LEU A 177 27.22 -13.85 27.48
CA LEU A 177 28.61 -13.88 27.02
C LEU A 177 29.57 -13.51 28.15
N LYS A 178 29.27 -12.42 28.88
CA LYS A 178 30.06 -11.95 30.02
C LYS A 178 30.12 -13.01 31.12
N GLY A 179 28.99 -13.63 31.44
CA GLY A 179 28.90 -14.73 32.40
C GLY A 179 29.77 -15.93 31.99
N ARG A 180 29.68 -16.36 30.72
CA ARG A 180 30.45 -17.50 30.21
C ARG A 180 31.96 -17.25 30.23
N ILE A 181 32.40 -16.05 29.85
CA ILE A 181 33.83 -15.68 29.88
C ILE A 181 34.35 -15.67 31.32
N ASN A 182 33.60 -15.09 32.26
CA ASN A 182 33.98 -15.05 33.67
C ASN A 182 34.09 -16.46 34.28
N LEU A 183 33.13 -17.33 33.94
CA LEU A 183 33.16 -18.74 34.37
C LEU A 183 34.36 -19.48 33.78
N ALA A 184 34.63 -19.33 32.48
CA ALA A 184 35.77 -19.95 31.81
C ALA A 184 37.10 -19.48 32.42
N ASN A 185 37.26 -18.17 32.64
CA ASN A 185 38.45 -17.61 33.28
C ASN A 185 38.64 -18.17 34.69
N ARG A 186 37.58 -18.22 35.50
CA ARG A 186 37.64 -18.80 36.85
C ARG A 186 38.06 -20.27 36.81
N GLN A 187 37.54 -21.04 35.86
CA GLN A 187 37.86 -22.46 35.72
C GLN A 187 39.32 -22.68 35.29
N LEU A 188 39.83 -21.88 34.35
CA LEU A 188 41.24 -21.88 33.97
C LEU A 188 42.16 -21.54 35.14
N GLN A 189 41.79 -20.56 35.98
CA GLN A 189 42.58 -20.20 37.16
C GLN A 189 42.62 -21.36 38.17
N ILE A 190 41.49 -22.02 38.42
CA ILE A 190 41.41 -23.20 39.30
C ILE A 190 42.26 -24.35 38.75
N GLU A 191 42.23 -24.58 37.44
CA GLU A 191 43.01 -25.65 36.81
C GLU A 191 44.51 -25.36 36.88
N LYS A 192 44.92 -24.12 36.60
CA LYS A 192 46.32 -23.68 36.77
C LYS A 192 46.79 -23.83 38.20
N SER A 193 46.03 -23.36 39.19
CA SER A 193 46.41 -23.46 40.60
C SER A 193 46.53 -24.92 41.06
N LYS A 194 45.65 -25.81 40.56
CA LYS A 194 45.74 -27.25 40.84
C LYS A 194 47.02 -27.84 40.23
N PHE A 195 47.33 -27.51 38.98
CA PHE A 195 48.53 -27.98 38.31
C PHE A 195 49.80 -27.52 39.04
N GLU A 196 49.89 -26.24 39.41
CA GLU A 196 51.00 -25.69 40.19
C GLU A 196 51.16 -26.41 41.52
N THR A 197 50.06 -26.64 42.24
CA THR A 197 50.08 -27.38 43.51
C THR A 197 50.62 -28.81 43.34
N LEU A 198 50.21 -29.51 42.28
CA LEU A 198 50.71 -30.87 41.98
C LEU A 198 52.20 -30.86 41.65
N VAL A 199 52.66 -29.93 40.81
CA VAL A 199 54.07 -29.76 40.45
C VAL A 199 54.93 -29.43 41.66
N GLU A 200 54.45 -28.58 42.56
CA GLU A 200 55.17 -28.21 43.79
C GLU A 200 55.20 -29.32 44.84
N SER A 201 54.14 -30.13 44.92
CA SER A 201 54.05 -31.25 45.89
C SER A 201 54.79 -32.52 45.48
N THR A 202 55.28 -32.60 44.24
CA THR A 202 56.01 -33.76 43.72
C THR A 202 57.42 -33.85 44.33
N TRP A 203 57.79 -35.04 44.81
CA TRP A 203 59.09 -35.28 45.46
C TRP A 203 60.29 -35.24 44.48
N GLU A 204 60.04 -35.46 43.20
CA GLU A 204 61.05 -35.35 42.14
C GLU A 204 61.28 -33.89 41.75
N GLY A 205 62.54 -33.52 41.53
CA GLY A 205 62.91 -32.18 41.08
C GLY A 205 62.57 -31.99 39.60
N ILE A 206 61.63 -31.10 39.30
CA ILE A 206 61.22 -30.75 37.93
C ILE A 206 61.90 -29.43 37.55
N PHE A 207 62.60 -29.43 36.41
CA PHE A 207 63.28 -28.27 35.84
C PHE A 207 62.81 -28.01 34.41
N LEU A 208 62.53 -26.75 34.11
CA LEU A 208 62.16 -26.26 32.78
C LEU A 208 63.32 -25.41 32.28
N LEU A 209 63.90 -25.80 31.14
CA LEU A 209 65.09 -25.16 30.57
C LEU A 209 64.73 -24.39 29.30
N SER A 210 65.38 -23.25 29.11
CA SER A 210 65.34 -22.48 27.86
C SER A 210 66.14 -23.17 26.76
N GLN A 211 65.92 -22.78 25.50
CA GLN A 211 66.70 -23.26 24.36
C GLN A 211 68.21 -22.96 24.51
N GLY A 212 68.57 -21.95 25.31
CA GLY A 212 69.96 -21.64 25.69
C GLY A 212 70.50 -22.40 26.91
N GLY A 213 69.72 -23.30 27.52
CA GLY A 213 70.12 -24.10 28.70
C GLY A 213 69.90 -23.42 30.06
N GLU A 214 69.33 -22.21 30.11
CA GLU A 214 69.02 -21.52 31.36
C GLU A 214 67.75 -22.07 32.04
N ILE A 215 67.70 -22.08 33.38
CA ILE A 215 66.53 -22.54 34.13
C ILE A 215 65.44 -21.46 34.10
N ILE A 216 64.30 -21.78 33.48
CA ILE A 216 63.11 -20.93 33.41
C ILE A 216 62.23 -21.15 34.66
N LEU A 217 62.12 -22.40 35.11
CA LEU A 217 61.24 -22.78 36.23
C LEU A 217 61.78 -24.04 36.92
N ALA A 218 61.74 -24.08 38.24
CA ALA A 218 62.10 -25.26 39.03
C ALA A 218 61.08 -25.44 40.17
N ASN A 219 60.63 -26.67 40.44
CA ASN A 219 59.70 -26.94 41.55
C ASN A 219 60.40 -26.94 42.93
N ASN A 220 59.62 -27.02 44.01
CA ASN A 220 60.17 -26.93 45.38
C ASN A 220 61.20 -28.03 45.68
N ALA A 221 60.95 -29.27 45.23
CA ALA A 221 61.91 -30.37 45.38
C ALA A 221 63.24 -30.11 44.65
N GLY A 222 63.18 -29.56 43.43
CA GLY A 222 64.36 -29.17 42.66
C GLY A 222 65.18 -28.07 43.34
N ARG A 223 64.51 -27.02 43.83
CA ARG A 223 65.15 -25.91 44.57
C ARG A 223 65.81 -26.37 45.86
N GLN A 224 65.12 -27.18 46.66
CA GLN A 224 65.66 -27.69 47.93
C GLN A 224 66.86 -28.63 47.72
N ARG A 225 66.79 -29.51 46.72
CA ARG A 225 67.83 -30.51 46.49
C ARG A 225 69.09 -29.94 45.85
N PHE A 226 68.96 -28.93 44.99
CA PHE A 226 70.10 -28.30 44.29
C PHE A 226 70.53 -26.96 44.89
N ARG A 227 69.88 -26.46 45.95
CA ARG A 227 70.20 -25.20 46.64
C ARG A 227 70.35 -24.01 45.68
N ILE A 228 69.40 -23.90 44.76
CA ILE A 228 69.25 -22.82 43.77
C ILE A 228 67.97 -22.05 44.01
#